data_AF-A0A8C5IQV9-F1
#
_entry.id   AF-A0A8C5IQV9-F1
#
_cell.length_a   1.000
_cell.length_b   1.000
_cell.length_c   1.000
_cell.angle_alpha   90.00
_cell.angle_beta   90.00
_cell.angle_gamma   90.00
#
_symmetry.space_group_name_H-M   'P 1'
#
loop_
_entity.id
_entity.type
_entity.pdbx_description
1 polymer ?
#
loop_
_entity_poly.entity_id
_entity_poly.type
_entity_poly.pdbx_seq_one_letter_code
_entity_poly.pdbx_strand_id
1 'polypeptide(L)'
;MSEVQKAVAEAEQKAFEMIASERARMEQTIADAKRQATEDAFLVINEQEESTESCWNCGRKASETCSGCNIARYCGSFCQHKDWERHHRICGQSLHGQQALALPTGRVAAKSLDGIPSPALEKSSATTSRSSTPASVTAIDTNGL
;
A
#
# COMPACT_ATOMS: atom_id res chain seq x y z
N MET A 1 -42.37 48.29 31.64
CA MET A 1 -42.17 46.82 31.69
C MET A 1 -42.00 46.20 30.30
N SER A 2 -42.74 46.64 29.29
CA SER A 2 -42.67 46.11 27.91
C SER A 2 -41.34 46.36 27.18
N GLU A 3 -40.70 47.51 27.39
CA GLU A 3 -39.44 47.86 26.71
C GLU A 3 -38.27 46.98 27.15
N VAL A 4 -38.21 46.62 28.43
CA VAL A 4 -37.19 45.72 28.98
C VAL A 4 -37.36 44.30 28.42
N GLN A 5 -38.60 43.81 28.35
CA GLN A 5 -38.89 42.49 27.76
C GLN A 5 -38.55 42.43 26.27
N LYS A 6 -38.81 43.52 25.53
CA LYS A 6 -38.42 43.64 24.11
C LYS A 6 -36.90 43.59 23.95
N ALA A 7 -36.15 44.33 24.76
CA ALA A 7 -34.69 44.32 24.72
C ALA A 7 -34.09 42.94 25.04
N VAL A 8 -34.69 42.22 26.00
CA VAL A 8 -34.28 40.84 26.33
C VAL A 8 -34.52 39.90 25.15
N ALA A 9 -35.71 39.96 24.52
CA ALA A 9 -36.02 39.12 23.37
C ALA A 9 -35.09 39.39 22.16
N GLU A 10 -34.75 40.67 21.91
CA GLU A 10 -33.79 41.04 20.86
C GLU A 10 -32.38 40.52 21.16
N ALA A 11 -31.95 40.57 22.43
CA ALA A 11 -30.66 40.03 22.85
C ALA A 11 -30.61 38.49 22.74
N GLU A 12 -31.68 37.81 23.13
CA GLU A 12 -31.83 36.35 22.98
C GLU A 12 -31.79 35.95 21.51
N GLN A 13 -32.56 36.63 20.66
CA GLN A 13 -32.59 36.39 19.22
C GLN A 13 -31.19 36.56 18.60
N LYS A 14 -30.49 37.64 18.96
CA LYS A 14 -29.13 37.90 18.48
C LYS A 14 -28.13 36.85 18.96
N ALA A 15 -28.28 36.35 20.19
CA ALA A 15 -27.45 35.27 20.71
C ALA A 15 -27.68 33.96 19.93
N PHE A 16 -28.93 33.62 19.63
CA PHE A 16 -29.25 32.45 18.81
C PHE A 16 -28.71 32.57 17.38
N GLU A 17 -28.82 33.73 16.76
CA GLU A 17 -28.28 34.00 15.43
C GLU A 17 -26.75 33.86 15.42
N MET A 18 -26.07 34.36 16.45
CA MET A 18 -24.62 34.22 16.59
C MET A 18 -24.21 32.74 16.68
N ILE A 19 -24.88 31.95 17.53
CA ILE A 19 -24.64 30.52 17.68
C ILE A 19 -24.92 29.76 16.37
N ALA A 20 -26.01 30.09 15.69
CA ALA A 20 -26.36 29.50 14.41
C ALA A 20 -25.29 29.81 13.35
N SER A 21 -24.79 31.04 13.31
CA SER A 21 -23.73 31.46 12.39
C SER A 21 -22.40 30.73 12.65
N GLU A 22 -22.03 30.52 13.91
CA GLU A 22 -20.81 29.77 14.25
C GLU A 22 -20.94 28.29 13.87
N ARG A 23 -22.09 27.69 14.16
CA ARG A 23 -22.36 26.29 13.77
C ARG A 23 -22.31 26.13 12.26
N ALA A 24 -22.90 27.04 11.50
CA ALA A 24 -22.86 27.03 10.05
C ALA A 24 -21.42 27.14 9.50
N ARG A 25 -20.58 28.01 10.09
CA ARG A 25 -19.16 28.12 9.70
C ARG A 25 -18.39 26.82 9.99
N MET A 26 -18.62 26.21 11.14
CA MET A 26 -17.98 24.94 11.48
C MET A 26 -18.43 23.80 10.54
N GLU A 27 -19.73 23.71 10.26
CA GLU A 27 -20.28 22.72 9.32
C GLU A 27 -19.73 22.91 7.91
N GLN A 28 -19.60 24.14 7.44
CA GLN A 28 -18.94 24.47 6.18
C GLN A 28 -17.49 23.99 6.16
N THR A 29 -16.75 24.23 7.25
CA THR A 29 -15.34 23.80 7.36
C THR A 29 -15.21 22.28 7.30
N ILE A 30 -16.13 21.56 7.95
CA ILE A 30 -16.18 20.09 7.90
C ILE A 30 -16.52 19.60 6.48
N ALA A 31 -17.46 20.26 5.80
CA ALA A 31 -17.82 19.91 4.42
C ALA A 31 -16.65 20.15 3.46
N ASP A 32 -15.94 21.26 3.59
CA ASP A 32 -14.75 21.58 2.79
C ASP A 32 -13.61 20.61 3.05
N ALA A 33 -13.36 20.25 4.32
CA ALA A 33 -12.36 19.25 4.66
C ALA A 33 -12.69 17.87 4.07
N LYS A 34 -13.98 17.49 4.04
CA LYS A 34 -14.42 16.25 3.38
C LYS A 34 -14.20 16.32 1.87
N ARG A 35 -14.56 17.45 1.24
CA ARG A 35 -14.35 17.64 -0.20
C ARG A 35 -12.86 17.57 -0.55
N GLN A 36 -12.02 18.27 0.21
CA GLN A 36 -10.58 18.22 0.04
C GLN A 36 -10.04 16.80 0.21
N ALA A 37 -10.47 16.08 1.25
CA ALA A 37 -10.04 14.70 1.45
C ALA A 37 -10.43 13.78 0.28
N THR A 38 -11.60 14.00 -0.34
CA THR A 38 -11.99 13.24 -1.54
C THR A 38 -11.18 13.63 -2.78
N GLU A 39 -10.88 14.92 -2.95
CA GLU A 39 -10.04 15.43 -4.04
C GLU A 39 -8.60 14.90 -3.90
N ASP A 40 -8.02 14.95 -2.70
CA ASP A 40 -6.69 14.43 -2.41
C ASP A 40 -6.62 12.91 -2.61
N ALA A 41 -7.64 12.16 -2.18
CA ALA A 41 -7.71 10.72 -2.42
C ALA A 41 -7.76 10.39 -3.92
N PHE A 42 -8.47 11.20 -4.72
CA PHE A 42 -8.51 11.04 -6.17
C PHE A 42 -7.14 11.33 -6.81
N LEU A 43 -6.45 12.38 -6.37
CA LEU A 43 -5.10 12.71 -6.85
C LEU A 43 -4.11 11.57 -6.56
N VAL A 44 -4.11 11.03 -5.35
CA VAL A 44 -3.25 9.90 -4.97
C VAL A 44 -3.53 8.66 -5.83
N ILE A 45 -4.80 8.37 -6.12
CA ILE A 45 -5.18 7.25 -7.00
C ILE A 45 -4.66 7.50 -8.43
N ASN A 46 -4.85 8.71 -8.97
CA ASN A 46 -4.42 9.04 -10.32
C ASN A 46 -2.88 9.04 -10.46
N GLU A 47 -2.16 9.54 -9.46
CA GLU A 47 -0.69 9.46 -9.41
C GLU A 47 -0.21 8.00 -9.31
N GLN A 48 -0.90 7.14 -8.56
CA GLN A 48 -0.57 5.71 -8.51
C GLN A 48 -0.88 4.99 -9.83
N GLU A 49 -1.90 5.41 -10.57
CA GLU A 49 -2.20 4.85 -11.90
C GLU A 49 -1.21 5.30 -12.98
N GLU A 50 -0.71 6.54 -12.94
CA GLU A 50 0.29 7.04 -13.88
C GLU A 50 1.72 6.54 -13.56
N SER A 51 2.05 6.38 -12.27
CA SER A 51 3.37 5.90 -11.83
C SER A 51 3.60 4.39 -11.97
N THR A 52 2.56 3.59 -12.25
CA THR A 52 2.69 2.17 -12.63
C THR A 52 2.84 1.99 -14.14
N GLU A 53 3.79 2.76 -14.69
CA GLU A 53 4.47 2.66 -15.98
C GLU A 53 3.78 1.81 -17.05
N SER A 54 3.19 2.47 -18.05
CA SER A 54 2.50 1.83 -19.17
C SER A 54 3.34 0.79 -19.90
N CYS A 55 2.68 -0.26 -20.39
CA CYS A 55 3.28 -1.32 -21.19
C CYS A 55 3.90 -0.74 -22.47
N TRP A 56 5.21 -0.92 -22.67
CA TRP A 56 5.93 -0.37 -23.82
C TRP A 56 5.41 -0.85 -25.18
N ASN A 57 4.80 -2.04 -25.24
CA ASN A 57 4.22 -2.59 -26.49
C ASN A 57 2.81 -2.07 -26.79
N CYS A 58 1.96 -1.83 -25.78
CA CYS A 58 0.52 -1.60 -26.00
C CYS A 58 -0.11 -0.45 -25.19
N GLY A 59 0.65 0.25 -24.35
CA GLY A 59 0.19 1.41 -23.58
C GLY A 59 -0.73 1.11 -22.39
N ARG A 60 -1.26 -0.12 -22.26
CA ARG A 60 -2.06 -0.52 -21.08
C ARG A 60 -1.20 -0.61 -19.81
N LYS A 61 -1.84 -0.52 -18.63
CA LYS A 61 -1.19 -0.68 -17.33
C LYS A 61 -0.25 -1.89 -17.31
N ALA A 62 1.01 -1.67 -16.97
CA ALA A 62 1.94 -2.78 -16.82
C ALA A 62 1.75 -3.47 -15.46
N SER A 63 2.01 -4.76 -15.45
CA SER A 63 1.98 -5.61 -14.25
C SER A 63 3.34 -6.21 -13.93
N GLU A 64 4.23 -6.22 -14.92
CA GLU A 64 5.51 -6.91 -14.87
C GLU A 64 6.61 -6.02 -15.44
N THR A 65 7.80 -6.25 -14.93
CA THR A 65 9.01 -5.59 -15.38
C THR A 65 9.91 -6.59 -16.09
N CYS A 66 10.65 -6.15 -17.11
CA CYS A 66 11.65 -6.97 -17.77
C CYS A 66 12.70 -7.48 -16.77
N SER A 67 12.76 -8.80 -16.57
CA SER A 67 13.69 -9.46 -15.63
C SER A 67 15.17 -9.21 -15.93
N GLY A 68 15.52 -8.86 -17.17
CA GLY A 68 16.90 -8.60 -17.57
C GLY A 68 17.41 -7.20 -17.25
N CYS A 69 16.54 -6.18 -17.28
CA CYS A 69 16.96 -4.78 -17.13
C CYS A 69 16.23 -4.00 -16.05
N ASN A 70 15.12 -4.53 -15.52
CA ASN A 70 14.24 -3.88 -14.56
C ASN A 70 13.67 -2.50 -14.98
N ILE A 71 13.79 -2.15 -16.27
CA ILE A 71 13.42 -0.82 -16.78
C ILE A 71 12.19 -0.90 -17.66
N ALA A 72 12.21 -1.73 -18.71
CA ALA A 72 11.04 -1.88 -19.56
C ALA A 72 9.88 -2.55 -18.81
N ARG A 73 8.66 -2.06 -19.04
CA ARG A 73 7.44 -2.53 -18.37
C ARG A 73 6.45 -3.09 -19.36
N TYR A 74 5.76 -4.15 -18.95
CA TYR A 74 4.80 -4.87 -19.77
C TYR A 74 3.59 -5.30 -18.96
N CYS A 75 2.43 -5.36 -19.61
CA CYS A 75 1.20 -5.91 -19.02
C CYS A 75 1.18 -7.46 -18.99
N GLY A 76 2.33 -8.10 -19.16
CA GLY A 76 2.49 -9.56 -19.25
C GLY A 76 3.53 -9.99 -20.27
N SER A 77 4.05 -11.21 -20.10
CA SER A 77 5.07 -11.84 -20.95
C SER A 77 4.80 -11.76 -22.47
N PHE A 78 3.54 -11.85 -22.91
CA PHE A 78 3.21 -11.72 -24.33
C PHE A 78 3.68 -10.38 -24.94
N CYS A 79 3.45 -9.27 -24.24
CA CYS A 79 3.87 -7.96 -24.70
C CYS A 79 5.40 -7.79 -24.65
N GLN A 80 6.06 -8.41 -23.66
CA GLN A 80 7.52 -8.44 -23.56
C GLN A 80 8.15 -9.13 -24.78
N HIS A 81 7.64 -10.31 -25.15
CA HIS A 81 8.16 -11.04 -26.31
C HIS A 81 7.92 -10.29 -27.62
N LYS A 82 6.78 -9.60 -27.75
CA LYS A 82 6.46 -8.83 -28.97
C LYS A 82 7.33 -7.58 -29.14
N ASP A 83 7.71 -6.93 -28.06
CA ASP A 83 8.65 -5.79 -28.09
C ASP A 83 10.12 -6.21 -28.09
N TRP A 84 10.42 -7.50 -27.90
CA TRP A 84 11.78 -8.02 -27.78
C TRP A 84 12.70 -7.58 -28.92
N GLU A 85 12.25 -7.65 -30.18
CA GLU A 85 13.03 -7.23 -31.36
C GLU A 85 13.50 -5.76 -31.27
N ARG A 86 12.71 -4.89 -30.62
CA ARG A 86 13.05 -3.49 -30.39
C ARG A 86 13.87 -3.30 -29.12
N HIS A 87 13.45 -3.93 -28.02
CA HIS A 87 13.99 -3.72 -26.68
C HIS A 87 15.32 -4.44 -26.41
N HIS A 88 15.57 -5.61 -27.00
CA HIS A 88 16.74 -6.45 -26.65
C HIS A 88 18.08 -5.73 -26.83
N ARG A 89 18.16 -4.82 -27.80
CA ARG A 89 19.38 -4.04 -28.07
C ARG A 89 19.75 -3.07 -26.94
N ILE A 90 18.76 -2.63 -26.17
CA ILE A 90 18.91 -1.71 -25.03
C ILE A 90 18.68 -2.40 -23.68
N CYS A 91 18.33 -3.69 -23.68
CA CYS A 91 18.12 -4.48 -22.48
C CYS A 91 19.44 -4.66 -21.73
N GLY A 92 19.51 -4.15 -20.49
CA GLY A 92 20.65 -4.34 -19.57
C GLY A 92 21.70 -3.23 -19.60
N GLN A 93 21.59 -2.26 -20.50
CA GLN A 93 22.55 -1.14 -20.58
C GLN A 93 22.53 -0.20 -19.37
N SER A 94 21.48 -0.26 -18.53
CA SER A 94 21.27 0.71 -17.45
C SER A 94 21.41 0.12 -16.03
N LEU A 95 21.95 -1.09 -15.88
CA LEU A 95 22.20 -1.69 -14.55
C LEU A 95 23.54 -1.29 -13.89
N HIS A 96 24.36 -0.43 -14.51
CA HIS A 96 25.64 0.00 -13.93
C HIS A 96 25.55 1.23 -12.99
N GLY A 97 24.36 1.71 -12.64
CA GLY A 97 24.19 3.03 -12.02
C GLY A 97 23.80 3.10 -10.54
N GLN A 98 23.46 2.02 -9.85
CA GLN A 98 22.93 2.11 -8.46
C GLN A 98 23.29 0.90 -7.58
N GLN A 99 24.56 0.51 -7.50
CA GLN A 99 25.06 -0.28 -6.36
C GLN A 99 26.51 0.10 -6.07
N ALA A 100 26.71 1.18 -5.33
CA ALA A 100 28.02 1.61 -4.87
C ALA A 100 27.99 2.00 -3.39
N LEU A 101 27.66 1.06 -2.50
CA LEU A 101 28.07 1.06 -1.09
C LEU A 101 28.10 -0.38 -0.55
N ALA A 102 29.17 -1.13 -0.84
CA ALA A 102 29.57 -2.28 -0.02
C ALA A 102 31.11 -2.48 -0.14
N LEU A 103 31.77 -2.40 1.01
CA LEU A 103 33.22 -2.49 1.25
C LEU A 103 33.89 -3.78 0.71
N PRO A 104 35.19 -3.74 0.34
CA PRO A 104 35.94 -4.94 -0.03
C PRO A 104 36.45 -5.69 1.21
N THR A 105 35.94 -6.90 1.44
CA THR A 105 36.54 -7.86 2.38
C THR A 105 37.66 -8.62 1.67
N GLY A 106 38.90 -8.42 2.14
CA GLY A 106 40.09 -9.08 1.62
C GLY A 106 40.07 -10.60 1.79
N ARG A 107 40.48 -11.30 0.73
CA ARG A 107 40.83 -12.72 0.74
C ARG A 107 42.20 -12.91 1.39
N VAL A 108 42.30 -13.82 2.36
CA VAL A 108 43.53 -14.58 2.62
C VAL A 108 43.21 -16.06 2.76
N ALA A 109 44.03 -16.86 2.08
CA ALA A 109 43.96 -18.31 2.03
C ALA A 109 44.63 -18.94 3.27
N ALA A 110 44.11 -20.06 3.75
CA ALA A 110 44.88 -21.04 4.52
C ALA A 110 44.28 -22.45 4.35
N LYS A 111 45.18 -23.42 4.26
CA LYS A 111 45.03 -24.82 3.86
C LYS A 111 45.01 -25.73 5.10
N SER A 112 44.20 -26.79 5.16
CA SER A 112 44.56 -28.05 5.83
C SER A 112 43.55 -29.19 5.61
N LEU A 113 44.05 -30.42 5.74
CA LEU A 113 43.55 -31.70 5.24
C LEU A 113 42.77 -32.54 6.30
N ASP A 114 42.14 -33.61 5.78
CA ASP A 114 41.86 -34.94 6.37
C ASP A 114 40.71 -35.18 7.37
N GLY A 115 39.94 -36.24 7.10
CA GLY A 115 39.39 -37.15 8.14
C GLY A 115 37.87 -37.31 8.24
N ILE A 116 37.33 -38.45 7.78
CA ILE A 116 36.03 -39.06 8.16
C ILE A 116 36.38 -40.24 9.12
N PRO A 117 35.66 -40.60 10.21
CA PRO A 117 34.22 -40.97 10.24
C PRO A 117 33.37 -40.62 11.51
N SER A 118 32.07 -40.91 11.41
CA SER A 118 30.98 -40.82 12.43
C SER A 118 31.22 -41.59 13.75
N PRO A 119 30.41 -41.35 14.81
CA PRO A 119 29.24 -42.22 15.06
C PRO A 119 28.00 -41.55 15.72
N ALA A 120 26.94 -42.34 15.81
CA ALA A 120 25.59 -42.07 16.34
C ALA A 120 25.48 -41.99 17.88
N LEU A 121 24.43 -41.34 18.43
CA LEU A 121 23.45 -41.92 19.39
C LEU A 121 22.37 -40.88 19.83
N GLU A 122 21.10 -41.25 19.64
CA GLU A 122 19.89 -41.13 20.50
C GLU A 122 19.78 -40.02 21.57
N LYS A 123 18.63 -39.33 21.63
CA LYS A 123 17.47 -39.73 22.46
C LYS A 123 16.36 -38.66 22.53
N SER A 124 15.15 -39.20 22.55
CA SER A 124 13.80 -38.64 22.46
C SER A 124 13.31 -37.65 23.53
N SER A 125 12.24 -36.95 23.13
CA SER A 125 11.02 -36.62 23.89
C SER A 125 10.97 -35.32 24.70
N ALA A 126 10.09 -34.40 24.29
CA ALA A 126 8.98 -33.94 25.14
C ALA A 126 7.89 -33.22 24.32
N THR A 127 6.67 -33.59 24.67
CA THR A 127 5.35 -33.22 24.19
C THR A 127 5.01 -31.73 24.32
N THR A 128 4.28 -31.17 23.36
CA THR A 128 3.15 -30.26 23.63
C THR A 128 2.09 -30.36 22.52
N SER A 129 0.97 -30.98 22.85
CA SER A 129 -0.30 -30.85 22.11
C SER A 129 -1.01 -29.57 22.54
N ARG A 130 -1.64 -28.86 21.60
CA ARG A 130 -2.94 -28.12 21.70
C ARG A 130 -3.06 -27.16 20.49
N SER A 131 -4.00 -27.42 19.57
CA SER A 131 -5.33 -26.76 19.44
C SER A 131 -5.23 -25.34 18.84
N SER A 132 -6.04 -24.87 17.89
CA SER A 132 -7.27 -25.34 17.22
C SER A 132 -7.48 -24.54 15.93
N THR A 133 -8.15 -25.12 14.94
CA THR A 133 -8.75 -24.44 13.78
C THR A 133 -10.14 -23.91 14.12
N PRO A 134 -10.58 -22.75 13.60
CA PRO A 134 -12.00 -22.42 13.52
C PRO A 134 -12.53 -22.68 12.10
N ALA A 135 -13.57 -23.49 12.00
CA ALA A 135 -14.42 -23.60 10.81
C ALA A 135 -15.72 -22.83 11.09
N SER A 136 -15.99 -21.79 10.28
CA SER A 136 -17.23 -21.03 10.32
C SER A 136 -18.35 -21.81 9.61
N VAL A 137 -19.44 -22.09 10.31
CA VAL A 137 -20.68 -22.59 9.72
C VAL A 137 -21.67 -21.44 9.52
N THR A 138 -22.36 -21.54 8.40
CA THR A 138 -23.31 -20.62 7.77
C THR A 138 -24.67 -20.52 8.46
N ALA A 139 -25.15 -19.28 8.56
CA ALA A 139 -26.43 -18.75 8.04
C ALA A 139 -27.81 -19.26 8.53
N ILE A 140 -28.63 -18.23 8.80
CA ILE A 140 -30.08 -18.02 8.59
C ILE A 140 -31.12 -18.65 9.53
N ASP A 141 -31.75 -17.76 10.31
CA ASP A 141 -32.98 -17.92 11.06
C ASP A 141 -34.17 -17.55 10.16
N THR A 142 -35.24 -18.36 10.16
CA THR A 142 -36.50 -18.02 9.49
C THR A 142 -37.68 -18.68 10.22
N ASN A 143 -38.64 -17.83 10.62
CA ASN A 143 -40.07 -18.07 10.89
C ASN A 143 -40.51 -19.00 12.04
N GLY A 144 -41.18 -18.38 13.02
CA GLY A 144 -42.66 -18.26 13.00
C GLY A 144 -43.48 -19.42 13.57
N LEU A 145 -44.09 -19.20 14.74
CA LEU A 145 -45.52 -19.36 15.07
C LEU A 145 -45.77 -19.01 16.55
#